data_AF-A0A1G7YPP1-F1
#
_entry.id   AF-A0A1G7YPP1-F1
#
_cell.length_a   1.000
_cell.length_b   1.000
_cell.length_c   1.000
_cell.angle_alpha   90.00
_cell.angle_beta   90.00
_cell.angle_gamma   90.00
#
_symmetry.space_group_name_H-M   'P 1'
#
loop_
_entity.id
_entity.type
_entity.pdbx_description
1 polymer ?
#
loop_
_entity_poly.entity_id
_entity_poly.type
_entity_poly.pdbx_seq_one_letter_code
_entity_poly.pdbx_strand_id
1 'polypeptide(L)'
;MSYTIRAMFPAICLTLILPCSQIAMAADPAPTKDAKPAETPVERAALPSRSQEDALALERSVPQAEQQQLQAGDDSFLALWKPANIDEPKGAVVIVPGADESPDWPNTVGPLRRKLPDVGWSSLSLSMPDAYNDVFARAADPAPAGDKAPADKDKPKDAQAKTPDPAASAEADAAAAAEQAAAQAELAKANAEKIFARIDSAVAFAQQNKARTVVLLGHGTGAYWAARYMSEHASPAVQKLVMVTAVDTGKDTPTLLELLPTLKVATADFVNKERTVARQQAQDRLDASKRVKNARFTQVALSTIAGNPAMEQDQLFRRVRGWLESQ
;
A
#
# COMPACT_ATOMS: atom_id res chain seq x y z
N MET A 1 10.95 -83.18 -39.51
CA MET A 1 12.17 -82.55 -38.98
C MET A 1 11.95 -82.42 -37.47
N SER A 2 12.40 -83.28 -36.54
CA SER A 2 13.72 -83.93 -36.32
C SER A 2 14.79 -82.85 -36.02
N TYR A 3 15.50 -82.72 -34.88
CA TYR A 3 15.86 -83.57 -33.73
C TYR A 3 16.32 -82.71 -32.48
N THR A 4 15.93 -83.14 -31.25
CA THR A 4 16.63 -83.30 -29.92
C THR A 4 17.54 -82.25 -29.21
N ILE A 5 17.21 -81.84 -27.95
CA ILE A 5 17.75 -82.21 -26.56
C ILE A 5 19.15 -81.58 -26.23
N ARG A 6 19.49 -80.90 -25.10
CA ARG A 6 19.44 -81.22 -23.64
C ARG A 6 19.72 -79.98 -22.73
N ALA A 7 19.44 -80.15 -21.44
CA ALA A 7 19.36 -79.19 -20.32
C ALA A 7 20.68 -78.74 -19.65
N MET A 8 20.62 -77.70 -18.78
CA MET A 8 21.12 -77.68 -17.38
C MET A 8 20.66 -76.42 -16.59
N PHE A 9 20.05 -76.64 -15.41
CA PHE A 9 19.85 -75.72 -14.25
C PHE A 9 21.14 -75.77 -13.35
N PRO A 10 21.38 -74.98 -12.26
CA PRO A 10 20.38 -74.36 -11.36
C PRO A 10 20.71 -73.02 -10.62
N ALA A 11 19.68 -72.56 -9.88
CA ALA A 11 19.68 -71.93 -8.55
C ALA A 11 20.17 -70.48 -8.32
N ILE A 12 19.27 -69.63 -7.76
CA ILE A 12 19.44 -68.91 -6.48
C ILE A 12 18.04 -68.58 -5.93
N CYS A 13 17.82 -68.93 -4.68
CA CYS A 13 16.53 -68.96 -3.97
C CYS A 13 16.15 -67.62 -3.31
N LEU A 14 14.84 -67.37 -3.33
CA LEU A 14 14.08 -66.37 -2.58
C LEU A 14 13.75 -66.94 -1.19
N THR A 15 14.04 -66.25 -0.08
CA THR A 15 13.37 -66.50 1.22
C THR A 15 13.22 -65.24 2.08
N LEU A 16 11.94 -64.95 2.37
CA LEU A 16 11.36 -64.13 3.44
C LEU A 16 11.85 -64.55 4.83
N ILE A 17 12.14 -63.61 5.73
CA ILE A 17 12.02 -63.82 7.20
C ILE A 17 11.57 -62.52 7.90
N LEU A 18 10.36 -62.57 8.47
CA LEU A 18 9.85 -61.74 9.56
C LEU A 18 9.77 -62.64 10.80
N PRO A 19 10.10 -62.15 12.01
CA PRO A 19 9.39 -62.62 13.19
C PRO A 19 8.94 -61.49 14.12
N CYS A 20 7.69 -61.61 14.57
CA CYS A 20 7.12 -60.92 15.72
C CYS A 20 7.64 -61.48 17.07
N SER A 21 7.44 -60.68 18.13
CA SER A 21 7.52 -60.96 19.60
C SER A 21 8.79 -60.43 20.25
N GLN A 22 8.73 -59.57 21.28
CA GLN A 22 8.23 -59.86 22.62
C GLN A 22 7.57 -58.63 23.29
N ILE A 23 6.52 -58.88 24.07
CA ILE A 23 5.96 -57.97 25.07
C ILE A 23 6.94 -57.90 26.25
N ALA A 24 7.27 -56.69 26.71
CA ALA A 24 7.87 -56.48 28.02
C ALA A 24 7.14 -55.34 28.74
N MET A 25 6.36 -55.71 29.75
CA MET A 25 5.81 -54.81 30.77
C MET A 25 6.73 -54.85 32.00
N ALA A 26 6.99 -53.65 32.53
CA ALA A 26 7.43 -53.31 33.88
C ALA A 26 8.82 -53.78 34.38
N ALA A 27 9.71 -52.80 34.49
CA ALA A 27 10.51 -52.60 35.70
C ALA A 27 10.71 -51.08 35.89
N ASP A 28 10.14 -50.52 36.94
CA ASP A 28 10.42 -49.15 37.37
C ASP A 28 11.73 -49.15 38.17
N PRO A 29 12.70 -48.28 37.81
CA PRO A 29 13.38 -47.51 38.84
C PRO A 29 13.55 -46.05 38.44
N ALA A 30 12.93 -45.15 39.20
CA ALA A 30 13.45 -43.90 39.80
C ALA A 30 14.26 -42.88 38.94
N PRO A 31 14.16 -41.58 39.27
CA PRO A 31 14.00 -40.50 38.31
C PRO A 31 15.34 -40.02 37.70
N THR A 32 15.46 -40.10 36.38
CA THR A 32 16.49 -39.37 35.64
C THR A 32 15.92 -38.09 35.04
N LYS A 33 16.41 -36.98 35.61
CA LYS A 33 16.41 -35.64 35.06
C LYS A 33 16.78 -35.66 33.58
N ASP A 34 15.80 -35.50 32.71
CA ASP A 34 16.01 -34.89 31.39
C ASP A 34 14.71 -34.20 31.01
N ALA A 35 14.60 -32.94 31.43
CA ALA A 35 13.60 -32.03 30.93
C ALA A 35 13.85 -31.86 29.43
N LYS A 36 12.99 -32.47 28.61
CA LYS A 36 12.85 -32.14 27.19
C LYS A 36 12.70 -30.62 27.09
N PRO A 37 13.57 -29.90 26.36
CA PRO A 37 13.40 -28.47 26.15
C PRO A 37 12.01 -28.24 25.55
N ALA A 38 11.23 -27.37 26.20
CA ALA A 38 9.98 -26.89 25.65
C ALA A 38 10.27 -26.36 24.25
N GLU A 39 9.63 -26.94 23.23
CA GLU A 39 9.66 -26.41 21.88
C GLU A 39 9.17 -24.96 21.98
N THR A 40 10.07 -24.02 21.72
CA THR A 40 9.74 -22.60 21.56
C THR A 40 8.57 -22.52 20.57
N PRO A 41 7.45 -21.89 20.94
CA PRO A 41 6.33 -21.72 20.03
C PRO A 41 6.85 -21.18 18.70
N VAL A 42 6.64 -21.92 17.61
CA VAL A 42 7.00 -21.46 16.27
C VAL A 42 6.10 -20.27 15.98
N GLU A 43 6.66 -19.07 16.12
CA GLU A 43 5.99 -17.83 15.77
C GLU A 43 5.66 -17.90 14.27
N ARG A 44 4.37 -17.92 13.96
CA ARG A 44 3.89 -17.92 12.58
C ARG A 44 4.37 -16.63 11.94
N ALA A 45 5.12 -16.73 10.85
CA ALA A 45 5.53 -15.57 10.07
C ALA A 45 4.33 -14.63 9.83
N ALA A 46 4.54 -13.34 10.09
CA ALA A 46 3.51 -12.34 9.88
C ALA A 46 3.02 -12.40 8.43
N LEU A 47 1.70 -12.27 8.24
CA LEU A 47 1.13 -12.25 6.90
C LEU A 47 1.64 -11.01 6.16
N PRO A 48 1.98 -11.13 4.87
CA PRO A 48 2.35 -9.98 4.07
C PRO A 48 1.19 -8.99 4.02
N SER A 49 1.52 -7.70 3.98
CA SER A 49 0.51 -6.67 3.79
C SER A 49 0.00 -6.67 2.34
N ARG A 50 -1.13 -6.01 2.09
CA ARG A 50 -1.72 -5.92 0.75
C ARG A 50 -0.72 -5.37 -0.29
N SER A 51 -0.03 -4.28 0.02
CA SER A 51 0.98 -3.71 -0.90
C SER A 51 2.16 -4.65 -1.16
N GLN A 52 2.53 -5.52 -0.20
CA GLN A 52 3.56 -6.54 -0.39
C GLN A 52 3.05 -7.69 -1.27
N GLU A 53 1.81 -8.13 -1.09
CA GLU A 53 1.20 -9.14 -1.96
C GLU A 53 1.10 -8.66 -3.42
N ASP A 54 0.67 -7.42 -3.63
CA ASP A 54 0.63 -6.77 -4.94
C ASP A 54 2.03 -6.70 -5.57
N ALA A 55 3.06 -6.33 -4.79
CA ALA A 55 4.44 -6.29 -5.26
C ALA A 55 4.93 -7.67 -5.70
N LEU A 56 4.70 -8.71 -4.89
CA LEU A 56 5.07 -10.09 -5.22
C LEU A 56 4.34 -10.61 -6.48
N ALA A 57 3.09 -10.19 -6.70
CA ALA A 57 2.35 -10.52 -7.91
C ALA A 57 2.92 -9.81 -9.16
N LEU A 58 3.31 -8.54 -9.00
CA LEU A 58 3.93 -7.75 -10.07
C LEU A 58 5.32 -8.27 -10.44
N GLU A 59 6.12 -8.70 -9.47
CA GLU A 59 7.45 -9.28 -9.72
C GLU A 59 7.41 -10.52 -10.60
N ARG A 60 6.30 -11.27 -10.57
CA ARG A 60 6.08 -12.46 -11.40
C ARG A 60 5.53 -12.16 -12.79
N SER A 61 4.86 -11.02 -12.96
CA SER A 61 4.09 -10.71 -14.19
C SER A 61 4.71 -9.59 -15.03
N VAL A 62 5.43 -8.66 -14.41
CA VAL A 62 6.10 -7.55 -15.09
C VAL A 62 7.52 -7.97 -15.46
N PRO A 63 8.07 -7.57 -16.63
CA PRO A 63 9.45 -7.88 -16.98
C PRO A 63 10.46 -7.37 -15.93
N GLN A 64 11.46 -8.18 -15.59
CA GLN A 64 12.48 -7.83 -14.58
C GLN A 64 13.21 -6.52 -14.89
N ALA A 65 13.40 -6.19 -16.17
CA ALA A 65 14.03 -4.94 -16.60
C ALA A 65 13.24 -3.69 -16.17
N GLU A 66 11.93 -3.81 -15.95
CA GLU A 66 11.09 -2.70 -15.49
C GLU A 66 10.97 -2.64 -13.96
N GLN A 67 11.38 -3.70 -13.24
CA GLN A 67 11.26 -3.77 -11.79
C GLN A 67 12.46 -3.06 -11.14
N GLN A 68 12.19 -2.17 -10.19
CA GLN A 68 13.21 -1.45 -9.43
C GLN A 68 12.86 -1.52 -7.95
N GLN A 69 13.78 -2.00 -7.13
CA GLN A 69 13.64 -1.92 -5.68
C GLN A 69 14.26 -0.60 -5.21
N LEU A 70 13.44 0.28 -4.64
CA LEU A 70 13.84 1.57 -4.13
C LEU A 70 13.82 1.55 -2.59
N GLN A 71 14.74 2.27 -1.98
CA GLN A 71 14.89 2.35 -0.53
C GLN A 71 14.37 3.68 0.00
N ALA A 72 13.37 3.65 0.89
CA ALA A 72 12.79 4.80 1.58
C ALA A 72 13.00 4.68 3.09
N GLY A 73 14.05 5.31 3.62
CA GLY A 73 14.46 5.11 5.01
C GLY A 73 14.89 3.66 5.23
N ASP A 74 14.27 2.97 6.17
CA ASP A 74 14.53 1.55 6.45
C ASP A 74 13.67 0.59 5.59
N ASP A 75 12.65 1.11 4.89
CA ASP A 75 11.73 0.32 4.08
C ASP A 75 12.17 0.24 2.60
N SER A 76 12.25 -0.97 2.04
CA SER A 76 12.39 -1.20 0.60
C SER A 76 11.01 -1.40 -0.04
N PHE A 77 10.81 -0.86 -1.25
CA PHE A 77 9.55 -1.01 -1.98
C PHE A 77 9.76 -1.14 -3.48
N LEU A 78 8.84 -1.87 -4.12
CA LEU A 78 8.83 -2.04 -5.58
C LEU A 78 8.34 -0.76 -6.25
N ALA A 79 9.10 -0.30 -7.24
CA ALA A 79 8.71 0.67 -8.24
C ALA A 79 8.88 0.09 -9.64
N LEU A 80 8.08 0.58 -10.60
CA LEU A 80 8.13 0.13 -11.98
C LEU A 80 8.64 1.26 -12.89
N TRP A 81 9.81 1.06 -13.47
CA TRP A 81 10.52 2.01 -14.32
C TRP A 81 10.45 1.64 -15.79
N LYS A 82 10.17 2.62 -16.65
CA LYS A 82 10.39 2.53 -18.09
C LYS A 82 11.14 3.78 -18.58
N PRO A 83 12.30 3.63 -19.23
CA PRO A 83 13.00 4.75 -19.84
C PRO A 83 12.21 5.30 -21.04
N ALA A 84 12.43 6.57 -21.38
CA ALA A 84 11.88 7.15 -22.60
C ALA A 84 12.41 6.45 -23.86
N ASN A 85 11.58 6.32 -24.89
CA ASN A 85 11.94 5.69 -26.17
C ASN A 85 12.60 6.68 -27.15
N ILE A 86 13.45 7.57 -26.64
CA ILE A 86 14.20 8.58 -27.41
C ILE A 86 15.59 8.78 -26.80
N ASP A 87 16.55 9.25 -27.61
CA ASP A 87 17.96 9.43 -27.20
C ASP A 87 18.12 10.44 -26.04
N GLU A 88 17.37 11.55 -26.08
CA GLU A 88 17.37 12.58 -25.05
C GLU A 88 15.97 12.70 -24.41
N PRO A 89 15.75 12.05 -23.24
CA PRO A 89 14.47 12.12 -22.55
C PRO A 89 14.07 13.55 -22.18
N LYS A 90 12.80 13.90 -22.35
CA LYS A 90 12.23 15.20 -21.93
C LYS A 90 12.28 15.37 -20.40
N GLY A 91 12.29 14.26 -19.68
CA GLY A 91 12.25 14.18 -18.23
C GLY A 91 11.66 12.85 -17.78
N ALA A 92 11.27 12.78 -16.50
CA ALA A 92 10.59 11.62 -15.94
C ALA A 92 9.25 12.02 -15.32
N VAL A 93 8.25 11.16 -15.49
CA VAL A 93 6.96 11.25 -14.81
C VAL A 93 6.95 10.21 -13.69
N VAL A 94 6.97 10.69 -12.45
CA VAL A 94 6.82 9.87 -11.26
C VAL A 94 5.31 9.79 -10.94
N ILE A 95 4.75 8.60 -11.10
CA ILE A 95 3.35 8.29 -10.92
C ILE A 95 3.13 7.81 -9.48
N VAL A 96 2.26 8.51 -8.76
CA VAL A 96 1.83 8.23 -7.39
C VAL A 96 0.40 7.65 -7.47
N PRO A 97 0.23 6.32 -7.36
CA PRO A 97 -1.08 5.70 -7.38
C PRO A 97 -1.97 6.14 -6.21
N GLY A 98 -3.27 5.90 -6.36
CA GLY A 98 -4.23 6.07 -5.27
C GLY A 98 -4.06 5.02 -4.17
N ALA A 99 -4.84 5.21 -3.10
CA ALA A 99 -5.01 4.19 -2.07
C ALA A 99 -5.54 2.91 -2.73
N ASP A 100 -4.99 1.78 -2.30
CA ASP A 100 -5.33 0.45 -2.83
C ASP A 100 -5.02 0.27 -4.33
N GLU A 101 -4.16 1.10 -4.93
CA GLU A 101 -3.71 0.92 -6.31
C GLU A 101 -2.27 0.44 -6.37
N SER A 102 -2.01 -0.53 -7.24
CA SER A 102 -0.66 -1.06 -7.46
C SER A 102 0.13 -0.22 -8.49
N PRO A 103 1.47 -0.34 -8.54
CA PRO A 103 2.30 0.33 -9.54
C PRO A 103 1.91 0.09 -11.01
N ASP A 104 1.21 -1.01 -11.31
CA ASP A 104 0.71 -1.30 -12.67
C ASP A 104 -0.82 -1.39 -12.71
N TRP A 105 -1.52 -0.61 -11.87
CA TRP A 105 -2.97 -0.60 -11.82
C TRP A 105 -3.58 -0.45 -13.23
N PRO A 106 -4.59 -1.26 -13.61
CA PRO A 106 -5.05 -1.38 -14.99
C PRO A 106 -5.60 -0.09 -15.59
N ASN A 107 -6.08 0.82 -14.74
CA ASN A 107 -6.62 2.12 -15.12
C ASN A 107 -5.67 3.24 -14.70
N THR A 108 -5.55 4.28 -15.52
CA THR A 108 -4.72 5.47 -15.29
C THR A 108 -3.23 5.16 -15.14
N VAL A 109 -2.81 4.55 -14.04
CA VAL A 109 -1.42 4.29 -13.64
C VAL A 109 -0.68 3.46 -14.69
N GLY A 110 -1.07 2.19 -14.89
CA GLY A 110 -0.43 1.28 -15.85
C GLY A 110 -0.48 1.79 -17.29
N PRO A 111 -1.64 2.24 -17.81
CA PRO A 111 -1.73 2.82 -19.14
C PRO A 111 -0.81 4.03 -19.36
N LEU A 112 -0.73 4.98 -18.43
CA LEU A 112 0.16 6.13 -18.53
C LEU A 112 1.62 5.72 -18.43
N ARG A 113 1.96 4.83 -17.48
CA ARG A 113 3.31 4.27 -17.32
C ARG A 113 3.82 3.67 -18.63
N ARG A 114 2.99 2.91 -19.34
CA ARG A 114 3.38 2.27 -20.61
C ARG A 114 3.44 3.22 -21.80
N LYS A 115 2.56 4.23 -21.87
CA LYS A 115 2.43 5.12 -23.05
C LYS A 115 3.31 6.38 -23.00
N LEU A 116 3.67 6.88 -21.82
CA LEU A 116 4.54 8.06 -21.68
C LEU A 116 5.94 7.90 -22.30
N PRO A 117 6.59 6.72 -22.20
CA PRO A 117 7.85 6.43 -22.90
C PRO A 117 7.82 6.71 -24.40
N ASP A 118 6.71 6.39 -25.07
CA ASP A 118 6.53 6.57 -26.52
C ASP A 118 6.48 8.03 -26.95
N VAL A 119 6.27 8.95 -26.01
CA VAL A 119 6.23 10.41 -26.26
C VAL A 119 7.41 11.14 -25.63
N GLY A 120 8.46 10.40 -25.28
CA GLY A 120 9.75 10.93 -24.85
C GLY A 120 9.88 11.21 -23.35
N TRP A 121 8.95 10.72 -22.53
CA TRP A 121 9.01 10.83 -21.08
C TRP A 121 9.31 9.47 -20.46
N SER A 122 10.33 9.37 -19.61
CA SER A 122 10.50 8.17 -18.79
C SER A 122 9.37 8.12 -17.76
N SER A 123 8.95 6.92 -17.34
CA SER A 123 7.88 6.75 -16.36
C SER A 123 8.35 5.89 -15.19
N LEU A 124 8.01 6.32 -13.97
CA LEU A 124 8.28 5.60 -12.74
C LEU A 124 6.99 5.50 -11.93
N SER A 125 6.46 4.32 -11.67
CA SER A 125 5.25 4.14 -10.86
C SER A 125 5.58 3.52 -9.52
N LEU A 126 5.02 4.06 -8.43
CA LEU A 126 5.40 3.72 -7.06
C LEU A 126 4.43 2.76 -6.40
N SER A 127 4.93 1.86 -5.55
CA SER A 127 4.09 1.15 -4.58
C SER A 127 3.84 2.07 -3.40
N MET A 128 2.57 2.31 -3.05
CA MET A 128 2.20 3.13 -1.89
C MET A 128 2.19 2.29 -0.62
N PRO A 129 2.53 2.86 0.56
CA PRO A 129 2.39 2.13 1.81
C PRO A 129 0.91 1.94 2.13
N ASP A 130 0.58 0.81 2.76
CA ASP A 130 -0.78 0.54 3.22
C ASP A 130 -1.12 1.50 4.37
N ALA A 131 -2.22 2.22 4.23
CA ALA A 131 -2.54 3.34 5.12
C ALA A 131 -2.89 2.91 6.56
N TYR A 132 -3.32 1.65 6.79
CA TYR A 132 -3.79 1.18 8.10
C TYR A 132 -3.57 -0.33 8.28
N ASN A 133 -2.35 -0.72 8.67
CA ASN A 133 -2.04 -2.13 8.94
C ASN A 133 -2.60 -2.66 10.29
N ASP A 134 -3.27 -1.83 11.10
CA ASP A 134 -3.58 -2.16 12.50
C ASP A 134 -5.08 -2.27 12.85
N VAL A 135 -6.00 -2.11 11.89
CA VAL A 135 -7.44 -2.05 12.21
C VAL A 135 -8.01 -3.40 12.68
N PHE A 136 -7.28 -4.50 12.46
CA PHE A 136 -7.70 -5.86 12.84
C PHE A 136 -6.82 -6.50 13.92
N ALA A 137 -5.83 -5.79 14.46
CA ALA A 137 -5.13 -6.25 15.65
C ALA A 137 -6.13 -6.20 16.81
N ARG A 138 -6.79 -7.34 17.08
CA ARG A 138 -7.64 -7.49 18.26
C ARG A 138 -6.77 -7.16 19.46
N ALA A 139 -7.14 -6.10 20.20
CA ALA A 139 -6.52 -5.82 21.50
C ALA A 139 -6.55 -7.13 22.29
N ALA A 140 -5.40 -7.59 22.76
CA ALA A 140 -5.29 -8.85 23.49
C ALA A 140 -6.33 -8.83 24.61
N ASP A 141 -7.23 -9.83 24.63
CA ASP A 141 -8.23 -9.92 25.69
C ASP A 141 -7.47 -9.90 27.03
N PRO A 142 -7.83 -9.03 27.99
CA PRO A 142 -7.15 -9.01 29.28
C PRO A 142 -7.27 -10.41 29.90
N ALA A 143 -6.14 -10.93 30.39
CA ALA A 143 -6.04 -12.26 30.95
C ALA A 143 -7.19 -12.49 31.97
N PRO A 144 -7.88 -13.65 31.93
CA PRO A 144 -8.98 -13.91 32.85
C PRO A 144 -8.44 -13.82 34.28
N ALA A 145 -8.97 -12.88 35.05
CA ALA A 145 -8.72 -12.81 36.48
C ALA A 145 -9.18 -14.13 37.10
N GLY A 146 -8.22 -14.82 37.72
CA GLY A 146 -8.39 -16.19 38.19
C GLY A 146 -9.62 -16.43 39.06
N ASP A 147 -10.15 -17.65 38.91
CA ASP A 147 -11.25 -18.22 39.67
C ASP A 147 -11.17 -17.90 41.17
N LYS A 148 -12.20 -17.24 41.70
CA LYS A 148 -12.56 -17.36 43.11
C LYS A 148 -13.79 -18.23 43.24
N ALA A 149 -13.59 -19.36 43.92
CA ALA A 149 -14.58 -20.34 44.31
C ALA A 149 -15.75 -19.72 45.11
N PRO A 150 -16.95 -20.34 45.09
CA PRO A 150 -18.18 -19.71 45.56
C PRO A 150 -18.32 -19.80 47.09
N ALA A 151 -18.68 -18.69 47.72
CA ALA A 151 -19.17 -18.67 49.09
C ALA A 151 -20.64 -18.24 49.11
N ASP A 152 -21.47 -19.06 49.76
CA ASP A 152 -22.93 -19.00 49.80
C ASP A 152 -23.45 -18.08 50.92
N LYS A 153 -24.58 -17.42 50.61
CA LYS A 153 -25.71 -16.89 51.44
C LYS A 153 -25.64 -15.67 52.38
N ASP A 154 -26.62 -14.80 52.08
CA ASP A 154 -27.58 -14.05 52.94
C ASP A 154 -27.14 -12.79 53.74
N LYS A 155 -27.47 -11.60 53.22
CA LYS A 155 -28.71 -10.81 53.51
C LYS A 155 -28.63 -9.39 52.88
N PRO A 156 -29.78 -8.71 52.64
CA PRO A 156 -29.88 -7.55 51.77
C PRO A 156 -29.48 -6.27 52.50
N LYS A 157 -28.78 -5.38 51.78
CA LYS A 157 -28.63 -3.99 52.20
C LYS A 157 -28.64 -3.11 50.96
N ASP A 158 -29.57 -2.17 50.96
CA ASP A 158 -29.72 -1.10 49.98
C ASP A 158 -28.37 -0.52 49.57
N ALA A 159 -27.99 -0.75 48.31
CA ALA A 159 -27.01 0.06 47.63
C ALA A 159 -27.77 0.77 46.52
N GLN A 160 -28.17 2.01 46.80
CA GLN A 160 -28.47 2.98 45.76
C GLN A 160 -27.37 2.89 44.71
N ALA A 161 -27.73 2.45 43.51
CA ALA A 161 -26.89 2.61 42.34
C ALA A 161 -26.61 4.11 42.23
N LYS A 162 -25.40 4.54 42.60
CA LYS A 162 -24.87 5.84 42.18
C LYS A 162 -24.81 5.76 40.67
N THR A 163 -25.82 6.33 40.01
CA THR A 163 -25.71 6.75 38.63
C THR A 163 -24.45 7.62 38.54
N PRO A 164 -23.46 7.26 37.70
CA PRO A 164 -22.32 8.13 37.45
C PRO A 164 -22.83 9.51 37.04
N ASP A 165 -22.22 10.56 37.58
CA ASP A 165 -22.55 11.93 37.20
C ASP A 165 -22.37 12.08 35.68
N PRO A 166 -23.44 12.42 34.91
CA PRO A 166 -23.37 12.55 33.46
C PRO A 166 -22.29 13.53 32.99
N ALA A 167 -21.94 14.52 33.82
CA ALA A 167 -20.87 15.47 33.54
C ALA A 167 -19.49 14.81 33.65
N ALA A 168 -19.25 13.99 34.67
CA ALA A 168 -17.97 13.29 34.85
C ALA A 168 -17.76 12.18 33.81
N SER A 169 -18.83 11.53 33.34
CA SER A 169 -18.73 10.58 32.21
C SER A 169 -18.46 11.30 30.88
N ALA A 170 -19.11 12.45 30.64
CA ALA A 170 -18.87 13.23 29.43
C ALA A 170 -17.44 13.81 29.37
N GLU A 171 -16.89 14.22 30.52
CA GLU A 171 -15.51 14.68 30.62
C GLU A 171 -14.50 13.53 30.39
N ALA A 172 -14.78 12.34 30.92
CA ALA A 172 -13.96 11.15 30.68
C ALA A 172 -14.02 10.70 29.20
N ASP A 173 -15.19 10.72 28.59
CA ASP A 173 -15.38 10.38 27.17
C ASP A 173 -14.69 11.41 26.25
N ALA A 174 -14.75 12.70 26.61
CA ALA A 174 -14.05 13.76 25.86
C ALA A 174 -12.52 13.64 25.98
N ALA A 175 -12.01 13.30 27.15
CA ALA A 175 -10.57 13.05 27.36
C ALA A 175 -10.10 11.82 26.57
N ALA A 176 -10.86 10.73 26.59
CA ALA A 176 -10.55 9.53 25.82
C ALA A 176 -10.60 9.79 24.30
N ALA A 177 -11.58 10.57 23.82
CA ALA A 177 -11.66 10.96 22.42
C ALA A 177 -10.49 11.85 21.98
N ALA A 178 -10.03 12.76 22.86
CA ALA A 178 -8.87 13.60 22.58
C ALA A 178 -7.56 12.79 22.50
N GLU A 179 -7.37 11.82 23.40
CA GLU A 179 -6.22 10.91 23.37
C GLU A 179 -6.20 10.05 22.10
N GLN A 180 -7.35 9.50 21.71
CA GLN A 180 -7.50 8.77 20.45
C GLN A 180 -7.22 9.64 19.23
N ALA A 181 -7.69 10.88 19.22
CA ALA A 181 -7.43 11.82 18.13
C ALA A 181 -5.94 12.16 18.02
N ALA A 182 -5.24 12.35 19.14
CA ALA A 182 -3.80 12.59 19.17
C ALA A 182 -3.02 11.38 18.64
N ALA A 183 -3.37 10.16 19.06
CA ALA A 183 -2.74 8.94 18.56
C ALA A 183 -2.96 8.75 17.04
N GLN A 184 -4.16 9.03 16.55
CA GLN A 184 -4.47 8.98 15.12
C GLN A 184 -3.68 10.03 14.33
N ALA A 185 -3.50 11.23 14.88
CA ALA A 185 -2.72 12.30 14.24
C ALA A 185 -1.24 11.92 14.11
N GLU A 186 -0.64 11.31 15.15
CA GLU A 186 0.74 10.82 15.08
C GLU A 186 0.89 9.68 14.06
N LEU A 187 -0.08 8.75 13.99
CA LEU A 187 -0.06 7.70 12.97
C LEU A 187 -0.19 8.28 11.55
N ALA A 188 -1.07 9.27 11.35
CA ALA A 188 -1.23 9.95 10.07
C ALA A 188 0.05 10.68 9.65
N LYS A 189 0.73 11.32 10.61
CA LYS A 189 2.03 11.96 10.38
C LYS A 189 3.11 10.94 10.00
N ALA A 190 3.23 9.85 10.74
CA ALA A 190 4.19 8.78 10.43
C ALA A 190 3.91 8.15 9.04
N ASN A 191 2.65 7.99 8.67
CA ASN A 191 2.27 7.53 7.35
C ASN A 191 2.64 8.55 6.25
N ALA A 192 2.39 9.84 6.48
CA ALA A 192 2.78 10.90 5.55
C ALA A 192 4.30 10.91 5.32
N GLU A 193 5.09 10.79 6.39
CA GLU A 193 6.56 10.72 6.30
C GLU A 193 7.03 9.50 5.49
N LYS A 194 6.41 8.33 5.67
CA LYS A 194 6.68 7.13 4.86
C LYS A 194 6.37 7.37 3.37
N ILE A 195 5.24 8.01 3.08
CA ILE A 195 4.85 8.33 1.70
C ILE A 195 5.86 9.32 1.09
N PHE A 196 6.23 10.37 1.82
CA PHE A 196 7.21 11.35 1.34
C PHE A 196 8.58 10.71 1.10
N ALA A 197 9.04 9.83 1.99
CA ALA A 197 10.29 9.10 1.79
C ALA A 197 10.27 8.25 0.51
N ARG A 198 9.14 7.63 0.14
CA ARG A 198 8.99 6.90 -1.13
C ARG A 198 9.04 7.84 -2.34
N ILE A 199 8.39 9.01 -2.25
CA ILE A 199 8.43 10.02 -3.32
C ILE A 199 9.84 10.61 -3.47
N ASP A 200 10.52 10.94 -2.37
CA ASP A 200 11.91 11.41 -2.36
C ASP A 200 12.84 10.40 -3.07
N SER A 201 12.70 9.12 -2.72
CA SER A 201 13.46 8.03 -3.33
C SER A 201 13.21 7.91 -4.84
N ALA A 202 11.96 8.10 -5.26
CA ALA A 202 11.56 8.09 -6.65
C ALA A 202 12.12 9.29 -7.44
N VAL A 203 12.08 10.49 -6.84
CA VAL A 203 12.64 11.70 -7.43
C VAL A 203 14.16 11.56 -7.57
N ALA A 204 14.84 11.06 -6.53
CA ALA A 204 16.27 10.80 -6.56
C ALA A 204 16.65 9.77 -7.64
N PHE A 205 15.91 8.67 -7.74
CA PHE A 205 16.09 7.67 -8.79
C PHE A 205 15.91 8.27 -10.19
N ALA A 206 14.87 9.10 -10.38
CA ALA A 206 14.64 9.78 -11.66
C ALA A 206 15.82 10.70 -12.04
N GLN A 207 16.35 11.47 -11.08
CA GLN A 207 17.52 12.32 -11.31
C GLN A 207 18.78 11.52 -11.65
N GLN A 208 19.02 10.39 -10.96
CA GLN A 208 20.13 9.48 -11.26
C GLN A 208 20.02 8.91 -12.68
N ASN A 209 18.79 8.70 -13.17
CA ASN A 209 18.49 8.30 -14.54
C ASN A 209 18.40 9.49 -15.53
N LYS A 210 19.13 10.58 -15.24
CA LYS A 210 19.31 11.76 -16.10
C LYS A 210 18.02 12.54 -16.39
N ALA A 211 16.97 12.39 -15.57
CA ALA A 211 15.79 13.25 -15.68
C ALA A 211 16.12 14.66 -15.19
N ARG A 212 16.30 15.60 -16.14
CA ARG A 212 16.51 17.03 -15.81
C ARG A 212 15.27 17.70 -15.23
N THR A 213 14.11 17.16 -15.58
CA THR A 213 12.79 17.63 -15.14
C THR A 213 11.99 16.45 -14.66
N VAL A 214 11.45 16.53 -13.46
CA VAL A 214 10.53 15.55 -12.89
C VAL A 214 9.12 16.14 -12.84
N VAL A 215 8.13 15.33 -13.21
CA VAL A 215 6.71 15.61 -13.08
C VAL A 215 6.14 14.62 -12.08
N LEU A 216 5.46 15.11 -11.04
CA LEU A 216 4.66 14.23 -10.18
C LEU A 216 3.27 14.10 -10.78
N LEU A 217 2.82 12.86 -10.99
CA LEU A 217 1.49 12.53 -11.47
C LEU A 217 0.78 11.70 -10.42
N GLY A 218 -0.22 12.26 -9.75
CA GLY A 218 -1.02 11.53 -8.77
C GLY A 218 -2.40 11.13 -9.30
N HIS A 219 -2.85 9.93 -8.96
CA HIS A 219 -4.21 9.45 -9.24
C HIS A 219 -5.04 9.32 -7.95
N GLY A 220 -6.28 9.81 -7.93
CA GLY A 220 -7.14 9.70 -6.77
C GLY A 220 -6.54 10.36 -5.53
N THR A 221 -6.34 9.61 -4.44
CA THR A 221 -5.64 10.07 -3.23
C THR A 221 -4.12 10.22 -3.44
N GLY A 222 -3.54 9.59 -4.45
CA GLY A 222 -2.14 9.83 -4.85
C GLY A 222 -1.92 11.26 -5.34
N ALA A 223 -2.96 11.91 -5.90
CA ALA A 223 -2.92 13.34 -6.23
C ALA A 223 -2.85 14.22 -4.97
N TYR A 224 -3.59 13.86 -3.92
CA TYR A 224 -3.49 14.50 -2.61
C TYR A 224 -2.06 14.40 -2.07
N TRP A 225 -1.48 13.20 -2.04
CA TRP A 225 -0.12 12.99 -1.54
C TRP A 225 0.95 13.72 -2.37
N ALA A 226 0.82 13.72 -3.70
CA ALA A 226 1.71 14.47 -4.57
C ALA A 226 1.62 15.99 -4.33
N ALA A 227 0.41 16.53 -4.16
CA ALA A 227 0.22 17.95 -3.85
C ALA A 227 0.79 18.33 -2.47
N ARG A 228 0.56 17.48 -1.46
CA ARG A 228 1.07 17.69 -0.10
C ARG A 228 2.59 17.63 -0.06
N TYR A 229 3.19 16.63 -0.71
CA TYR A 229 4.64 16.52 -0.89
C TYR A 229 5.22 17.79 -1.55
N MET A 230 4.56 18.34 -2.58
CA MET A 230 5.02 19.57 -3.23
C MET A 230 4.95 20.81 -2.33
N SER A 231 4.09 20.82 -1.31
CA SER A 231 3.99 21.90 -0.35
C SER A 231 4.99 21.77 0.80
N GLU A 232 5.23 20.55 1.29
CA GLU A 232 6.03 20.28 2.49
C GLU A 232 7.49 19.86 2.19
N HIS A 233 7.70 19.11 1.11
CA HIS A 233 8.98 18.51 0.70
C HIS A 233 9.36 18.96 -0.73
N ALA A 234 9.20 20.24 -1.03
CA ALA A 234 9.45 20.78 -2.37
C ALA A 234 10.89 20.49 -2.84
N SER A 235 11.02 19.69 -3.91
CA SER A 235 12.29 19.46 -4.60
C SER A 235 12.40 20.33 -5.85
N PRO A 236 13.52 21.05 -6.08
CA PRO A 236 13.74 21.83 -7.30
C PRO A 236 13.65 21.01 -8.60
N ALA A 237 13.84 19.69 -8.51
CA ALA A 237 13.73 18.78 -9.65
C ALA A 237 12.28 18.62 -10.14
N VAL A 238 11.31 18.75 -9.23
CA VAL A 238 9.90 18.57 -9.53
C VAL A 238 9.31 19.90 -9.96
N GLN A 239 9.03 20.03 -11.26
CA GLN A 239 8.63 21.31 -11.85
C GLN A 239 7.15 21.38 -12.22
N LYS A 240 6.47 20.23 -12.28
CA LYS A 240 5.07 20.12 -12.72
C LYS A 240 4.33 19.11 -11.84
N LEU A 241 3.06 19.40 -11.56
CA LEU A 241 2.13 18.51 -10.88
C LEU A 241 0.97 18.17 -11.83
N VAL A 242 0.69 16.89 -11.99
CA VAL A 242 -0.47 16.38 -12.70
C VAL A 242 -1.34 15.63 -11.70
N MET A 243 -2.59 16.02 -11.59
CA MET A 243 -3.57 15.36 -10.75
C MET A 243 -4.65 14.75 -11.63
N VAL A 244 -4.93 13.46 -11.44
CA VAL A 244 -5.98 12.74 -12.17
C VAL A 244 -7.04 12.28 -11.19
N THR A 245 -8.27 12.76 -11.42
CA THR A 245 -9.45 12.48 -10.58
C THR A 245 -9.16 12.63 -9.09
N ALA A 246 -8.53 13.75 -8.73
CA ALA A 246 -8.02 14.01 -7.40
C ALA A 246 -9.12 14.03 -6.34
N VAL A 247 -8.88 13.31 -5.25
CA VAL A 247 -9.74 13.26 -4.07
C VAL A 247 -8.90 13.40 -2.81
N ASP A 248 -9.46 14.08 -1.81
CA ASP A 248 -8.89 14.11 -0.46
C ASP A 248 -9.00 12.73 0.20
N THR A 249 -8.13 12.43 1.16
CA THR A 249 -8.19 11.17 1.92
C THR A 249 -9.34 11.15 2.93
N GLY A 250 -9.92 12.31 3.24
CA GLY A 250 -10.99 12.50 4.22
C GLY A 250 -10.54 12.46 5.68
N LYS A 251 -9.29 12.05 5.94
CA LYS A 251 -8.72 11.94 7.29
C LYS A 251 -7.49 12.82 7.50
N ASP A 252 -6.76 13.10 6.42
CA ASP A 252 -5.53 13.87 6.48
C ASP A 252 -5.80 15.37 6.27
N THR A 253 -5.05 16.19 7.00
CA THR A 253 -5.00 17.65 6.84
C THR A 253 -3.57 18.07 6.53
N PRO A 254 -3.37 19.17 5.77
CA PRO A 254 -4.36 20.04 5.14
C PRO A 254 -5.08 19.39 3.94
N THR A 255 -6.20 19.97 3.50
CA THR A 255 -6.95 19.51 2.31
C THR A 255 -6.31 19.97 0.99
N LEU A 256 -6.67 19.36 -0.15
CA LEU A 256 -6.26 19.83 -1.48
C LEU A 256 -6.61 21.31 -1.72
N LEU A 257 -7.74 21.77 -1.19
CA LEU A 257 -8.19 23.15 -1.33
C LEU A 257 -7.23 24.15 -0.66
N GLU A 258 -6.61 23.72 0.44
CA GLU A 258 -5.64 24.50 1.22
C GLU A 258 -4.23 24.38 0.65
N LEU A 259 -3.87 23.22 0.10
CA LEU A 259 -2.56 22.94 -0.48
C LEU A 259 -2.34 23.64 -1.82
N LEU A 260 -3.28 23.55 -2.76
CA LEU A 260 -3.06 24.03 -4.13
C LEU A 260 -2.71 25.52 -4.23
N PRO A 261 -3.28 26.43 -3.43
CA PRO A 261 -2.89 27.84 -3.39
C PRO A 261 -1.43 28.10 -3.05
N THR A 262 -0.76 27.20 -2.33
CA THR A 262 0.65 27.38 -1.90
C THR A 262 1.65 26.95 -2.97
N LEU A 263 1.21 26.16 -3.94
CA LEU A 263 2.07 25.56 -4.96
C LEU A 263 2.48 26.59 -6.02
N LYS A 264 3.79 26.66 -6.28
CA LYS A 264 4.38 27.57 -7.28
C LYS A 264 4.65 26.92 -8.64
N VAL A 265 4.29 25.64 -8.78
CA VAL A 265 4.53 24.83 -9.98
C VAL A 265 3.32 24.81 -10.90
N ALA A 266 3.56 24.54 -12.18
CA ALA A 266 2.46 24.30 -13.12
C ALA A 266 1.68 23.06 -12.68
N THR A 267 0.37 23.21 -12.48
CA THR A 267 -0.51 22.18 -11.94
C THR A 267 -1.67 21.93 -12.89
N ALA A 268 -1.87 20.69 -13.31
CA ALA A 268 -3.05 20.24 -14.04
C ALA A 268 -3.97 19.41 -13.15
N ASP A 269 -5.28 19.66 -13.21
CA ASP A 269 -6.32 18.86 -12.57
C ASP A 269 -7.24 18.25 -13.64
N PHE A 270 -7.11 16.95 -13.89
CA PHE A 270 -7.92 16.19 -14.83
C PHE A 270 -9.13 15.60 -14.10
N VAL A 271 -10.33 16.10 -14.41
CA VAL A 271 -11.53 15.86 -13.60
C VAL A 271 -12.61 15.14 -14.39
N ASN A 272 -13.24 14.11 -13.81
CA ASN A 272 -14.38 13.44 -14.44
C ASN A 272 -15.65 14.29 -14.22
N LYS A 273 -16.30 14.72 -15.32
CA LYS A 273 -17.44 15.65 -15.26
C LYS A 273 -18.76 14.99 -14.84
N GLU A 274 -18.86 13.67 -14.94
CA GLU A 274 -20.08 12.90 -14.65
C GLU A 274 -20.22 12.51 -13.18
N ARG A 275 -19.14 12.56 -12.38
CA ARG A 275 -19.19 12.28 -10.93
C ARG A 275 -19.48 13.55 -10.13
N THR A 276 -20.67 13.63 -9.52
CA THR A 276 -21.18 14.83 -8.84
C THR A 276 -20.29 15.36 -7.71
N VAL A 277 -19.87 14.51 -6.77
CA VAL A 277 -19.03 14.90 -5.63
C VAL A 277 -17.65 15.37 -6.09
N ALA A 278 -17.01 14.58 -6.96
CA ALA A 278 -15.70 14.92 -7.52
C ALA A 278 -15.74 16.23 -8.33
N ARG A 279 -16.87 16.51 -9.02
CA ARG A 279 -17.08 17.75 -9.76
C ARG A 279 -17.17 18.97 -8.84
N GLN A 280 -17.85 18.88 -7.70
CA GLN A 280 -17.92 20.00 -6.76
C GLN A 280 -16.54 20.30 -6.17
N GLN A 281 -15.84 19.28 -5.67
CA GLN A 281 -14.48 19.43 -5.15
C GLN A 281 -13.52 20.01 -6.19
N ALA A 282 -13.62 19.55 -7.44
CA ALA A 282 -12.88 20.11 -8.57
C ALA A 282 -13.20 21.60 -8.81
N GLN A 283 -14.48 21.98 -8.76
CA GLN A 283 -14.89 23.38 -8.92
C GLN A 283 -14.32 24.26 -7.80
N ASP A 284 -14.37 23.77 -6.55
CA ASP A 284 -13.84 24.49 -5.40
C ASP A 284 -12.32 24.70 -5.54
N ARG A 285 -11.56 23.69 -5.98
CA ARG A 285 -10.12 23.80 -6.28
C ARG A 285 -9.85 24.82 -7.38
N LEU A 286 -10.64 24.80 -8.45
CA LEU A 286 -10.52 25.78 -9.54
C LEU A 286 -10.77 27.20 -9.02
N ASP A 287 -11.81 27.40 -8.23
CA ASP A 287 -12.15 28.73 -7.70
C ASP A 287 -11.15 29.22 -6.65
N ALA A 288 -10.59 28.32 -5.82
CA ALA A 288 -9.47 28.65 -4.93
C ALA A 288 -8.22 29.08 -5.72
N SER A 289 -7.88 28.37 -6.80
CA SER A 289 -6.72 28.72 -7.63
C SER A 289 -6.87 30.10 -8.30
N LYS A 290 -8.08 30.48 -8.73
CA LYS A 290 -8.35 31.81 -9.32
C LYS A 290 -8.16 32.96 -8.34
N ARG A 291 -8.26 32.71 -7.03
CA ARG A 291 -8.04 33.71 -5.98
C ARG A 291 -6.55 33.99 -5.75
N VAL A 292 -5.67 33.13 -6.25
CA VAL A 292 -4.21 33.28 -6.11
C VAL A 292 -3.64 34.00 -7.33
N LYS A 293 -3.00 35.14 -7.07
CA LYS A 293 -2.31 35.90 -8.11
C LYS A 293 -1.16 35.05 -8.69
N ASN A 294 -1.13 34.91 -10.02
CA ASN A 294 -0.16 34.09 -10.76
C ASN A 294 -0.27 32.57 -10.53
N ALA A 295 -1.44 32.06 -10.13
CA ALA A 295 -1.67 30.61 -10.10
C ALA A 295 -1.42 29.99 -11.48
N ARG A 296 -0.56 28.96 -11.53
CA ARG A 296 -0.30 28.17 -12.73
C ARG A 296 -1.17 26.91 -12.76
N PHE A 297 -2.47 27.08 -12.54
CA PHE A 297 -3.42 26.00 -12.41
C PHE A 297 -4.29 25.87 -13.67
N THR A 298 -4.41 24.66 -14.22
CA THR A 298 -5.28 24.35 -15.35
C THR A 298 -6.19 23.17 -15.00
N GLN A 299 -7.49 23.34 -15.17
CA GLN A 299 -8.43 22.23 -15.03
C GLN A 299 -8.86 21.71 -16.41
N VAL A 300 -8.82 20.39 -16.58
CA VAL A 300 -9.19 19.72 -17.83
C VAL A 300 -10.28 18.70 -17.55
N ALA A 301 -11.46 18.91 -18.15
CA ALA A 301 -12.55 17.95 -18.03
C ALA A 301 -12.31 16.70 -18.89
N LEU A 302 -12.47 15.54 -18.25
CA LEU A 302 -12.57 14.22 -18.86
C LEU A 302 -14.04 13.85 -19.01
N SER A 303 -14.37 13.22 -20.13
CA SER A 303 -15.70 12.67 -20.39
C SER A 303 -15.69 11.16 -20.23
N THR A 304 -16.65 10.65 -19.48
CA THR A 304 -16.94 9.22 -19.37
C THR A 304 -17.49 8.71 -20.71
N ILE A 305 -16.97 7.59 -21.19
CA ILE A 305 -17.37 6.95 -22.44
C ILE A 305 -17.96 5.58 -22.09
N ALA A 306 -19.28 5.55 -21.96
CA ALA A 306 -20.03 4.37 -21.56
C ALA A 306 -19.66 3.15 -22.43
N GLY A 307 -19.27 2.05 -21.77
CA GLY A 307 -18.92 0.80 -22.42
C GLY A 307 -17.56 0.76 -23.11
N ASN A 308 -16.73 1.81 -23.01
CA ASN A 308 -15.41 1.82 -23.65
C ASN A 308 -14.31 2.40 -22.75
N PRO A 309 -13.85 1.64 -21.74
CA PRO A 309 -12.79 2.09 -20.83
C PRO A 309 -11.46 2.35 -21.57
N ALA A 310 -11.18 1.63 -22.66
CA ALA A 310 -9.97 1.84 -23.45
C ALA A 310 -9.91 3.25 -24.05
N MET A 311 -11.03 3.74 -24.62
CA MET A 311 -11.10 5.11 -25.14
C MET A 311 -11.02 6.17 -24.05
N GLU A 312 -11.48 5.89 -22.82
CA GLU A 312 -11.28 6.78 -21.68
C GLU A 312 -9.78 6.90 -21.34
N GLN A 313 -9.06 5.78 -21.32
CA GLN A 313 -7.61 5.78 -21.08
C GLN A 313 -6.85 6.51 -22.20
N ASP A 314 -7.27 6.35 -23.47
CA ASP A 314 -6.69 7.08 -24.60
C ASP A 314 -7.01 8.58 -24.55
N GLN A 315 -8.20 8.94 -24.09
CA GLN A 315 -8.57 10.34 -23.85
C GLN A 315 -7.66 10.94 -22.78
N LEU A 316 -7.55 10.28 -21.62
CA LEU A 316 -6.68 10.71 -20.53
C LEU A 316 -5.24 10.89 -21.01
N PHE A 317 -4.66 9.88 -21.65
CA PHE A 317 -3.30 9.94 -22.16
C PHE A 317 -3.08 11.11 -23.11
N ARG A 318 -3.98 11.32 -24.10
CA ARG A 318 -3.87 12.45 -25.05
C ARG A 318 -3.94 13.79 -24.35
N ARG A 319 -4.79 13.93 -23.34
CA ARG A 319 -4.96 15.17 -22.56
C ARG A 319 -3.75 15.44 -21.66
N VAL A 320 -3.23 14.42 -20.98
CA VAL A 320 -1.99 14.52 -20.17
C VAL A 320 -0.80 14.88 -21.05
N ARG A 321 -0.60 14.16 -22.16
CA ARG A 321 0.46 14.44 -23.14
C ARG A 321 0.39 15.88 -23.63
N GLY A 322 -0.78 16.30 -24.14
CA GLY A 322 -0.96 17.64 -24.70
C GLY A 322 -0.69 18.75 -23.68
N TRP A 323 -1.01 18.53 -22.40
CA TRP A 323 -0.65 19.46 -21.34
C TRP A 323 0.85 19.44 -21.04
N LEU A 324 1.48 18.28 -20.92
CA LEU A 324 2.93 18.17 -20.67
C LEU A 324 3.78 18.88 -21.73
N GLU A 325 3.33 18.84 -22.98
CA GLU A 325 3.97 19.46 -24.14
C GLU A 325 3.71 20.97 -24.26
N SER A 326 2.66 21.50 -23.62
CA SER A 326 2.29 22.93 -23.71
C SER A 326 2.87 23.80 -22.61
N GLN A 327 3.45 23.19 -21.57
CA GLN A 327 3.99 23.87 -20.38
C GLN A 327 5.46 24.26 -20.51
#